data_AF-A0A957H873-F1
#
_entry.id   AF-A0A957H873-F1
#
_cell.length_a   1.000
_cell.length_b   1.000
_cell.length_c   1.000
_cell.angle_alpha   90.00
_cell.angle_beta   90.00
_cell.angle_gamma   90.00
#
_symmetry.space_group_name_H-M   'P 1'
#
loop_
_entity.id
_entity.type
_entity.pdbx_description
1 polymer ?
#
loop_
_entity_poly.entity_id
_entity_poly.type
_entity_poly.pdbx_seq_one_letter_code
_entity_poly.pdbx_strand_id
1 'polypeptide(L)'
;MNPFSRFLSQFLRPDDDIQLFIAHWDRLEALVVQVYKRQQVTVEQATAFAESWPWLRQQYGSWQTRLAPYWPEALVGGQPAPQDPFLRLLGADRPESFLDDWEALQYLPAAREALNRYLVASGEGSV
;
A
#
# COMPACT_ATOMS: atom_id res chain seq x y z
N MET A 1 -8.01 8.66 -1.17
CA MET A 1 -8.55 7.32 -0.95
C MET A 1 -9.01 6.73 -2.27
N ASN A 2 -8.52 5.55 -2.68
CA ASN A 2 -8.92 4.84 -3.91
C ASN A 2 -10.44 4.56 -3.87
N PRO A 3 -11.20 4.74 -4.97
CA PRO A 3 -12.65 4.55 -4.98
C PRO A 3 -13.10 3.15 -4.56
N PHE A 4 -12.33 2.11 -4.85
CA PHE A 4 -12.66 0.74 -4.46
C PHE A 4 -12.46 0.51 -2.96
N SER A 5 -11.33 1.00 -2.41
CA SER A 5 -11.10 0.95 -0.96
C SER A 5 -12.11 1.80 -0.18
N ARG A 6 -12.58 2.92 -0.75
CA ARG A 6 -13.69 3.72 -0.19
C ARG A 6 -14.99 2.94 -0.11
N PHE A 7 -15.30 2.17 -1.15
CA PHE A 7 -16.50 1.33 -1.15
C PHE A 7 -16.38 0.23 -0.09
N LEU A 8 -15.24 -0.45 0.00
CA LEU A 8 -15.06 -1.53 0.98
C LEU A 8 -14.99 -1.01 2.43
N SER A 9 -14.47 0.19 2.66
CA SER A 9 -14.40 0.78 4.01
C SER A 9 -15.76 1.08 4.64
N GLN A 10 -16.84 1.13 3.84
CA GLN A 10 -18.20 1.35 4.37
C GLN A 10 -18.70 0.16 5.21
N PHE A 11 -18.06 -1.01 5.07
CA PHE A 11 -18.38 -2.23 5.82
C PHE A 11 -17.49 -2.40 7.07
N LEU A 12 -16.54 -1.49 7.30
CA LEU A 12 -15.65 -1.50 8.46
C LEU A 12 -16.19 -0.59 9.55
N ARG A 13 -15.76 -0.80 10.80
CA ARG A 13 -16.13 0.11 11.89
C ARG A 13 -15.36 1.43 11.73
N PRO A 14 -15.97 2.58 12.08
CA PRO A 14 -15.34 3.89 11.92
C PRO A 14 -14.01 4.06 12.66
N ASP A 15 -13.80 3.31 13.75
CA ASP A 15 -12.61 3.38 14.61
C ASP A 15 -11.55 2.32 14.28
N ASP A 16 -11.64 1.64 13.14
CA ASP A 16 -10.65 0.64 12.79
C ASP A 16 -9.34 1.30 12.32
N ASP A 17 -8.23 1.00 13.01
CA ASP A 17 -6.86 1.39 12.67
C ASP A 17 -6.48 1.12 11.18
N ILE A 18 -7.19 0.20 10.52
CA ILE A 18 -7.01 -0.12 9.10
C ILE A 18 -7.36 1.07 8.19
N GLN A 19 -8.36 1.89 8.54
CA GLN A 19 -8.75 3.02 7.69
C GLN A 19 -7.62 4.04 7.61
N LEU A 20 -6.96 4.30 8.75
CA LEU A 20 -5.79 5.16 8.79
C LEU A 20 -4.63 4.54 8.01
N PHE A 21 -4.43 3.22 8.13
CA PHE A 21 -3.42 2.49 7.34
C PHE A 21 -3.64 2.66 5.83
N ILE A 22 -4.87 2.44 5.36
CA ILE A 22 -5.25 2.60 3.95
C ILE A 22 -5.05 4.04 3.50
N ALA A 23 -5.41 5.04 4.32
CA ALA A 23 -5.23 6.44 3.97
C ALA A 23 -3.75 6.80 3.74
N HIS A 24 -2.85 6.34 4.61
CA HIS A 24 -1.41 6.52 4.42
C HIS A 24 -0.90 5.72 3.22
N TRP A 25 -1.37 4.48 3.04
CA TRP A 25 -1.00 3.64 1.90
C TRP A 25 -1.37 4.28 0.55
N ASP A 26 -2.57 4.84 0.44
CA ASP A 26 -3.04 5.53 -0.76
C ASP A 26 -2.19 6.75 -1.12
N ARG A 27 -1.70 7.47 -0.10
CA ARG A 27 -0.76 8.59 -0.30
C ARG A 27 0.58 8.10 -0.84
N LEU A 28 1.12 7.02 -0.27
CA LEU A 28 2.37 6.41 -0.75
C LEU A 28 2.22 5.89 -2.18
N GLU A 29 1.15 5.15 -2.50
CA GLU A 29 0.88 4.65 -3.85
C GLU A 29 0.82 5.80 -4.87
N ALA A 30 0.07 6.86 -4.57
CA ALA A 30 -0.01 8.03 -5.43
C ALA A 30 1.36 8.70 -5.63
N LEU A 31 2.17 8.80 -4.57
CA LEU A 31 3.51 9.34 -4.64
C LEU A 31 4.41 8.50 -5.55
N VAL A 32 4.47 7.18 -5.37
CA VAL A 32 5.31 6.28 -6.16
C VAL A 32 4.97 6.41 -7.66
N VAL A 33 3.68 6.40 -7.99
CA VAL A 33 3.20 6.59 -9.35
C VAL A 33 3.62 7.96 -9.92
N GLN A 34 3.53 9.03 -9.14
CA GLN A 34 3.91 10.37 -9.59
C GLN A 34 5.42 10.53 -9.78
N VAL A 35 6.23 10.02 -8.85
CA VAL A 35 7.71 10.06 -8.94
C VAL A 35 8.16 9.32 -10.20
N TYR A 36 7.66 8.11 -10.42
CA TYR A 36 7.98 7.34 -11.62
C TYR A 36 7.54 8.05 -12.91
N LYS A 37 6.30 8.59 -12.96
CA LYS A 37 5.79 9.25 -14.17
C LYS A 37 6.55 10.54 -14.51
N ARG A 38 6.98 11.29 -13.49
CA ARG A 38 7.63 12.60 -13.69
C ARG A 38 9.14 12.49 -13.78
N GLN A 39 9.72 11.35 -13.39
CA GLN A 39 11.16 11.12 -13.37
C GLN A 39 11.92 12.21 -12.59
N GLN A 40 11.26 12.75 -11.57
CA GLN A 40 11.80 13.76 -10.66
C GLN A 40 11.02 13.69 -9.35
N VAL A 41 11.68 14.10 -8.27
CA VAL A 41 11.07 14.26 -6.95
C VAL A 41 10.93 15.75 -6.66
N THR A 42 9.72 16.21 -6.38
CA THR A 42 9.47 17.58 -5.93
C THR A 42 9.55 17.68 -4.40
N VAL A 43 9.68 18.91 -3.88
CA VAL A 43 9.70 19.16 -2.43
C VAL A 43 8.40 18.66 -1.78
N GLU A 44 7.26 18.83 -2.45
CA GLU A 44 5.97 18.36 -1.94
C GLU A 44 5.91 16.83 -1.86
N GLN A 45 6.51 16.13 -2.82
CA GLN A 45 6.61 14.68 -2.80
C GLN A 45 7.55 14.20 -1.70
N ALA A 46 8.71 14.84 -1.52
CA ALA A 46 9.61 14.53 -0.43
C ALA A 46 8.95 14.72 0.94
N THR A 47 8.18 15.80 1.13
CA THR A 47 7.40 16.05 2.34
C THR A 47 6.33 14.98 2.54
N ALA A 48 5.53 14.67 1.52
CA ALA A 48 4.48 13.66 1.61
C ALA A 48 5.04 12.26 1.93
N PHE A 49 6.22 11.92 1.41
CA PHE A 49 6.96 10.71 1.76
C PHE A 49 7.36 10.73 3.23
N ALA A 50 8.01 11.81 3.69
CA ALA A 50 8.47 11.95 5.07
C ALA A 50 7.32 11.90 6.10
N GLU A 51 6.11 12.33 5.73
CA GLU A 51 4.93 12.23 6.59
C GLU A 51 4.34 10.81 6.64
N SER A 52 4.25 10.13 5.49
CA SER A 52 3.48 8.88 5.39
C SER A 52 4.34 7.64 5.62
N TRP A 53 5.59 7.66 5.17
CA TRP A 53 6.45 6.48 5.14
C TRP A 53 6.91 6.02 6.53
N PRO A 54 7.37 6.88 7.46
CA PRO A 54 7.80 6.42 8.78
C PRO A 54 6.63 5.80 9.56
N TRP A 55 5.45 6.41 9.45
CA TRP A 55 4.22 5.90 10.07
C TRP A 55 3.84 4.54 9.48
N LEU A 56 3.87 4.38 8.15
CA LEU A 56 3.58 3.10 7.51
C LEU A 56 4.56 2.00 7.94
N ARG A 57 5.87 2.28 7.98
CA ARG A 57 6.86 1.30 8.44
C ARG A 57 6.65 0.88 9.88
N GLN A 58 6.32 1.82 10.74
CA GLN A 58 6.06 1.54 12.15
C GLN A 58 4.80 0.68 12.31
N GLN A 59 3.72 1.02 11.60
CA GLN A 59 2.44 0.32 11.72
C GLN A 59 2.41 -0.99 10.96
N TYR A 60 3.22 -1.14 9.91
CA TYR A 60 3.16 -2.34 9.08
C TYR A 60 3.47 -3.61 9.87
N GLY A 61 4.31 -3.54 10.92
CA GLY A 61 4.57 -4.71 11.78
C GLY A 61 3.31 -5.30 12.43
N SER A 62 2.32 -4.47 12.81
CA SER A 62 1.05 -4.96 13.37
C SER A 62 0.10 -5.48 12.29
N TRP A 63 0.21 -4.96 11.07
CA TRP A 63 -0.60 -5.37 9.92
C TRP A 63 -0.04 -6.56 9.16
N GLN A 64 1.26 -6.82 9.25
CA GLN A 64 1.94 -7.86 8.48
C GLN A 64 1.27 -9.22 8.66
N THR A 65 1.03 -9.63 9.91
CA THR A 65 0.38 -10.93 10.21
C THR A 65 -1.04 -10.99 9.66
N ARG A 66 -1.77 -9.87 9.68
CA ARG A 66 -3.15 -9.79 9.18
C ARG A 66 -3.21 -9.80 7.65
N LEU A 67 -2.22 -9.20 6.97
CA LEU A 67 -2.17 -9.12 5.52
C LEU A 67 -1.47 -10.32 4.88
N ALA A 68 -0.67 -11.07 5.64
CA ALA A 68 0.10 -12.23 5.18
C ALA A 68 -0.71 -13.26 4.38
N PRO A 69 -1.98 -13.59 4.73
CA PRO A 69 -2.75 -14.56 3.95
C PRO A 69 -3.20 -14.06 2.57
N TYR A 70 -3.20 -12.73 2.35
CA TYR A 70 -3.93 -12.12 1.24
C TYR A 70 -3.04 -11.71 0.05
N TRP A 71 -1.73 -11.60 0.25
CA TRP A 71 -0.80 -11.23 -0.82
C TRP A 71 -0.17 -12.38 -1.62
N PRO A 72 -0.02 -13.64 -1.14
CA PRO A 72 0.72 -14.68 -1.89
C PRO A 72 0.17 -14.99 -3.27
N GLU A 73 -1.14 -14.82 -3.47
CA GLU A 73 -1.82 -15.01 -4.75
C GLU A 73 -1.97 -13.72 -5.57
N ALA A 74 -1.61 -12.57 -5.01
CA ALA A 74 -1.65 -11.31 -5.73
C ALA A 74 -0.55 -11.28 -6.81
N LEU A 75 -0.81 -10.61 -7.93
CA LEU A 75 0.08 -10.67 -9.09
C LEU A 75 1.04 -9.46 -9.16
N VAL A 76 2.33 -9.74 -9.27
CA VAL A 76 3.41 -8.80 -9.60
C VAL A 76 3.91 -9.16 -11.00
N GLY A 77 3.79 -8.24 -11.96
CA GLY A 77 4.22 -8.50 -13.34
C GLY A 77 3.50 -9.68 -14.00
N GLY A 78 2.30 -10.02 -13.54
CA GLY A 78 1.52 -11.17 -14.03
C GLY A 78 1.88 -12.52 -13.40
N GLN A 79 2.79 -12.55 -12.43
CA GLN A 79 3.15 -13.75 -11.67
C GLN A 79 2.75 -13.60 -10.20
N PRO A 80 2.48 -14.69 -9.46
CA PRO A 80 2.26 -14.62 -8.01
C PRO A 80 3.39 -13.85 -7.32
N ALA A 81 3.03 -13.02 -6.34
CA ALA A 81 3.96 -12.16 -5.63
C ALA A 81 5.08 -13.02 -5.00
N PRO A 82 6.35 -12.84 -5.41
CA PRO A 82 7.44 -13.69 -4.93
C PRO A 82 7.85 -13.37 -3.49
N GLN A 83 7.43 -12.22 -2.98
CA GLN A 83 7.66 -11.75 -1.62
C GLN A 83 6.54 -10.79 -1.21
N ASP A 84 6.55 -10.42 0.08
CA ASP A 84 5.59 -9.47 0.62
C ASP A 84 5.66 -8.11 -0.10
N PRO A 85 4.59 -7.69 -0.78
CA PRO A 85 4.61 -6.50 -1.61
C PRO A 85 4.70 -5.21 -0.78
N PHE A 86 4.19 -5.23 0.45
CA PHE A 86 4.29 -4.08 1.34
C PHE A 86 5.72 -3.90 1.82
N LEU A 87 6.41 -4.98 2.22
CA LEU A 87 7.82 -4.89 2.60
C LEU A 87 8.72 -4.42 1.45
N ARG A 88 8.46 -4.87 0.21
CA ARG A 88 9.22 -4.40 -0.96
C ARG A 88 9.12 -2.88 -1.13
N LEU A 89 7.93 -2.32 -0.96
CA LEU A 89 7.66 -0.89 -1.14
C LEU A 89 8.13 -0.06 0.05
N LEU A 90 7.93 -0.57 1.27
CA LEU A 90 8.36 0.08 2.51
C LEU A 90 9.87 -0.03 2.76
N GLY A 91 10.57 -0.88 2.00
CA GLY A 91 12.03 -0.97 2.01
C GLY A 91 12.75 0.20 1.33
N ALA A 92 12.05 1.08 0.61
CA ALA A 92 12.64 2.26 0.00
C ALA A 92 12.94 3.34 1.06
N ASP A 93 14.19 3.79 1.21
CA ASP A 93 14.54 4.76 2.26
C ASP A 93 14.26 6.24 1.90
N ARG A 94 13.97 6.53 0.63
CA ARG A 94 13.73 7.87 0.11
C ARG A 94 12.85 7.82 -1.15
N PRO A 95 12.11 8.89 -1.49
CA PRO A 95 11.26 8.90 -2.68
C PRO A 95 12.04 8.71 -3.99
N GLU A 96 13.31 9.15 -4.05
CA GLU A 96 14.17 8.98 -5.22
C GLU A 96 14.45 7.51 -5.55
N SER A 97 14.30 6.60 -4.58
CA SER A 97 14.46 5.16 -4.82
C SER A 97 13.39 4.59 -5.76
N PHE A 98 12.31 5.35 -6.04
CA PHE A 98 11.30 4.98 -7.03
C PHE A 98 11.58 5.55 -8.43
N LEU A 99 12.62 6.37 -8.59
CA LEU A 99 13.08 6.79 -9.92
C LEU A 99 13.61 5.56 -10.66
N ASP A 100 13.09 5.32 -11.86
CA ASP A 100 13.40 4.15 -12.68
C ASP A 100 13.16 2.76 -12.03
N ASP A 101 12.53 2.68 -10.85
CA ASP A 101 12.15 1.41 -10.22
C ASP A 101 10.83 0.89 -10.79
N TRP A 102 10.89 0.40 -12.03
CA TRP A 102 9.76 -0.26 -12.69
C TRP A 102 9.22 -1.43 -11.89
N GLU A 103 10.09 -2.14 -11.18
CA GLU A 103 9.70 -3.28 -10.37
C GLU A 103 8.78 -2.82 -9.23
N ALA A 104 9.12 -1.76 -8.48
CA ALA A 104 8.25 -1.21 -7.43
C ALA A 104 6.84 -0.90 -7.92
N LEU A 105 6.67 -0.39 -9.16
CA LEU A 105 5.34 -0.18 -9.72
C LEU A 105 4.53 -1.45 -9.89
N GLN A 106 5.17 -2.59 -10.18
CA GLN A 106 4.49 -3.88 -10.30
C GLN A 106 4.02 -4.41 -8.95
N TYR A 107 4.65 -4.00 -7.85
CA TYR A 107 4.25 -4.37 -6.50
C TYR A 107 3.04 -3.57 -5.98
N LEU A 108 2.77 -2.37 -6.53
CA LEU A 108 1.63 -1.55 -6.11
C LEU A 108 0.27 -2.26 -6.30
N PRO A 109 -0.05 -2.83 -7.49
CA PRO A 109 -1.29 -3.58 -7.67
C PRO A 109 -1.39 -4.78 -6.74
N ALA A 110 -0.29 -5.49 -6.49
CA ALA A 110 -0.28 -6.66 -5.63
C ALA A 110 -0.61 -6.32 -4.17
N ALA A 111 0.00 -5.24 -3.64
CA ALA A 111 -0.32 -4.74 -2.30
C ALA A 111 -1.76 -4.23 -2.20
N ARG A 112 -2.26 -3.54 -3.24
CA ARG A 112 -3.65 -3.09 -3.29
C ARG A 112 -4.63 -4.26 -3.27
N GLU A 113 -4.37 -5.28 -4.07
CA GLU A 113 -5.18 -6.49 -4.13
C GLU A 113 -5.23 -7.20 -2.76
N ALA A 114 -4.08 -7.33 -2.10
CA ALA A 114 -4.02 -7.91 -0.75
C ALA A 114 -4.86 -7.11 0.27
N LEU A 115 -4.79 -5.77 0.24
CA LEU A 115 -5.64 -4.92 1.09
C LEU A 115 -7.13 -5.16 0.79
N ASN A 116 -7.50 -5.17 -0.48
CA ASN A 116 -8.89 -5.37 -0.89
C ASN A 116 -9.44 -6.73 -0.42
N ARG A 117 -8.67 -7.80 -0.59
CA ARG A 117 -9.04 -9.14 -0.12
C ARG A 117 -9.18 -9.19 1.40
N TYR A 118 -8.26 -8.56 2.14
CA TYR A 118 -8.37 -8.42 3.60
C TYR A 118 -9.66 -7.71 4.00
N LEU A 119 -10.00 -6.61 3.33
CA LEU A 119 -11.21 -5.83 3.62
C LEU A 119 -12.49 -6.62 3.37
N VAL A 120 -12.54 -7.38 2.27
CA VAL A 120 -13.68 -8.26 1.97
C VAL A 120 -13.83 -9.32 3.06
N ALA A 121 -12.76 -10.06 3.39
CA ALA A 121 -12.79 -11.09 4.42
C ALA A 121 -13.16 -10.54 5.81
N SER A 122 -12.70 -9.34 6.15
CA SER A 122 -13.00 -8.68 7.43
C SER A 122 -14.44 -8.16 7.51
N GLY A 123 -15.02 -7.76 6.36
CA GLY A 123 -16.42 -7.34 6.27
C GLY A 123 -17.39 -8.52 6.34
N GLU A 124 -17.02 -9.67 5.76
CA GLU A 124 -17.85 -10.90 5.77
C GLU A 124 -17.93 -11.56 7.16
N GLY A 125 -16.92 -11.39 8.02
CA GLY A 125 -16.90 -11.93 9.39
C GLY A 125 -17.70 -11.14 10.43
N SER A 126 -18.40 -10.07 10.04
CA SER A 126 -19.17 -9.18 10.94
C SER A 126 -20.68 -9.44 10.97
N VAL A 127 -21.15 -10.62 10.54
CA VAL A 127 -22.56 -11.04 10.57
C VAL A 127 -22.83 -12.03 11.70
#